data_AF-G0N3X4-F1
#
_entry.id   AF-G0N3X4-F1
#
_cell.length_a   1.000
_cell.length_b   1.000
_cell.length_c   1.000
_cell.angle_alpha   90.00
_cell.angle_beta   90.00
_cell.angle_gamma   90.00
#
_symmetry.space_group_name_H-M   'P 1'
#
loop_
_entity.id
_entity.type
_entity.pdbx_description
1 polymer ?
#
loop_
_entity_poly.entity_id
_entity_poly.type
_entity_poly.pdbx_seq_one_letter_code
_entity_poly.pdbx_strand_id
1 'polypeptide(L)'
;MATERCQLVSVEGCTTPVFESDFKLTIPFHRLPLLVQVQVVQIMRPKDWINLAMTSKRNERVVKLARITTEYPCIQFCQDACIRMSSLKLDLFVGSSCVETDNWDMMTKEDMKTWLNEPNTSMIENAAKLYEKLQNFFVFERYLEINFCTDIAEKATIGELLSNPALRDWVTLSITGKTISSEDLEMIMNKLSYRGFECKVEEMPLDFKHENAFKFVNQRYHDSRWVQIEDLYVLKNSCNVTLLRNNFTREQIKSFVNYWVNSEVDMFMWMKIEMKYVTNFGILLDGFFGLRCKKLNNMQFFMLSKTTSTSRKYTMLAISYIWNSLTLTAWGEDENYEFYDNEDYNKPFRNCRVILTKLQEKKELEDLQKVGSEEEKIELEGRIEDVVAELKQLQVVFRNGNAWLI
;
A
#
# COMPACT_ATOMS: atom_id res chain seq x y z
N MET A 1 67.11 17.34 -9.68
CA MET A 1 68.16 18.39 -9.76
C MET A 1 68.72 18.37 -11.17
N ALA A 2 68.98 19.56 -11.72
CA ALA A 2 69.55 19.86 -13.04
C ALA A 2 68.62 19.76 -14.26
N THR A 3 67.84 20.84 -14.41
CA THR A 3 67.55 21.60 -15.64
C THR A 3 68.61 21.55 -16.74
N GLU A 4 68.17 21.55 -18.01
CA GLU A 4 68.60 22.59 -18.96
C GLU A 4 67.59 22.79 -20.09
N ARG A 5 67.29 24.08 -20.33
CA ARG A 5 66.43 24.63 -21.38
C ARG A 5 67.27 24.79 -22.65
N CYS A 6 66.66 24.61 -23.83
CA CYS A 6 67.03 25.41 -25.00
C CYS A 6 65.78 25.75 -25.83
N GLN A 7 65.81 26.98 -26.35
CA GLN A 7 64.67 27.79 -26.75
C GLN A 7 64.14 27.53 -28.17
N LEU A 8 62.90 27.97 -28.34
CA LEU A 8 62.10 28.15 -29.54
C LEU A 8 62.83 28.83 -30.71
N VAL A 9 62.54 28.35 -31.93
CA VAL A 9 62.41 29.20 -33.12
C VAL A 9 61.14 28.78 -33.87
N SER A 10 60.20 29.71 -34.00
CA SER A 10 58.97 29.64 -34.79
C SER A 10 59.22 30.13 -36.22
N VAL A 11 58.75 29.41 -37.24
CA VAL A 11 58.29 30.02 -38.50
C VAL A 11 57.06 29.27 -39.02
N GLU A 12 56.09 30.08 -39.38
CA GLU A 12 54.70 29.84 -39.78
C GLU A 12 54.53 28.82 -40.92
N GLY A 13 53.55 27.93 -40.75
CA GLY A 13 53.15 26.94 -41.74
C GLY A 13 51.63 26.95 -41.96
N CYS A 14 51.26 27.06 -43.23
CA CYS A 14 50.05 26.53 -43.88
C CYS A 14 48.70 26.81 -43.21
N THR A 15 47.95 27.72 -43.83
CA THR A 15 46.49 27.82 -43.74
C THR A 15 45.84 26.49 -44.11
N THR A 16 45.29 25.80 -43.11
CA THR A 16 44.28 24.75 -43.28
C THR A 16 42.94 25.41 -43.59
N PRO A 17 42.13 24.89 -44.53
CA PRO A 17 40.78 25.37 -44.69
C PRO A 17 39.96 24.94 -43.47
N VAL A 18 39.48 25.94 -42.73
CA VAL A 18 38.46 25.78 -41.68
C VAL A 18 37.17 25.34 -42.38
N PHE A 19 36.81 24.08 -42.23
CA PHE A 19 35.43 23.65 -42.46
C PHE A 19 34.60 24.12 -41.25
N GLU A 20 33.97 25.28 -41.36
CA GLU A 20 32.84 25.65 -40.51
C GLU A 20 31.67 24.71 -40.84
N SER A 21 31.46 23.68 -40.01
CA SER A 21 30.25 22.86 -40.07
C SER A 21 29.25 23.30 -39.00
N ASP A 22 28.61 24.45 -39.22
CA ASP A 22 27.49 24.92 -38.39
C ASP A 22 26.14 24.84 -39.13
N PHE A 23 25.93 23.79 -39.93
CA PHE A 23 24.60 23.44 -40.39
C PHE A 23 23.84 22.67 -39.30
N LYS A 24 23.29 23.40 -38.32
CA LYS A 24 22.16 22.88 -37.51
C LYS A 24 20.92 22.82 -38.41
N LEU A 25 20.73 21.69 -39.10
CA LEU A 25 19.51 21.44 -39.85
C LEU A 25 18.36 21.15 -38.87
N THR A 26 17.64 22.18 -38.46
CA THR A 26 16.44 22.02 -37.62
C THR A 26 15.26 21.64 -38.52
N ILE A 27 15.01 20.34 -38.69
CA ILE A 27 13.81 19.86 -39.39
C ILE A 27 12.59 20.12 -38.48
N PRO A 28 11.57 20.88 -38.94
CA PRO A 28 10.37 21.10 -38.14
C PRO A 28 9.67 19.77 -37.82
N PHE A 29 9.24 19.58 -36.58
CA PHE A 29 8.59 18.34 -36.11
C PHE A 29 7.48 17.85 -37.05
N HIS A 30 6.64 18.76 -37.53
CA HIS A 30 5.50 18.44 -38.42
C HIS A 30 5.91 17.97 -39.83
N ARG A 31 7.18 18.15 -40.22
CA ARG A 31 7.74 17.68 -41.50
C ARG A 31 8.40 16.30 -41.39
N LEU A 32 8.59 15.79 -40.18
CA LEU A 32 9.10 14.44 -39.98
C LEU A 32 8.05 13.39 -40.42
N PRO A 33 8.47 12.20 -40.88
CA PRO A 33 7.55 11.07 -41.06
C PRO A 33 6.84 10.72 -39.74
N LEU A 34 5.58 10.28 -39.81
CA LEU A 34 4.76 10.02 -38.61
C LEU A 34 5.44 9.07 -37.61
N LEU A 35 6.09 8.01 -38.10
CA LEU A 35 6.81 7.06 -37.26
C LEU A 35 7.95 7.74 -36.48
N VAL A 36 8.68 8.64 -37.14
CA VAL A 36 9.76 9.42 -36.51
C VAL A 36 9.19 10.41 -35.51
N GLN A 37 8.04 11.03 -35.80
CA GLN A 37 7.36 11.91 -34.84
C GLN A 37 6.96 11.15 -33.56
N VAL A 38 6.43 9.94 -33.70
CA VAL A 38 6.09 9.07 -32.56
C VAL A 38 7.33 8.69 -31.75
N GLN A 39 8.43 8.29 -32.41
CA GLN A 39 9.69 7.98 -31.72
C GLN A 39 10.28 9.18 -30.98
N VAL A 40 10.21 10.37 -31.59
CA VAL A 40 10.63 11.63 -30.95
C VAL A 40 9.80 11.89 -29.70
N VAL A 41 8.47 11.69 -29.76
CA VAL A 41 7.63 11.80 -28.56
C VAL A 41 8.05 10.81 -27.49
N GLN A 42 8.35 9.55 -27.83
CA GLN A 42 8.72 8.52 -26.84
C GLN A 42 10.02 8.83 -26.08
N ILE A 43 10.90 9.68 -26.61
CA ILE A 43 12.16 10.09 -25.95
C ILE A 43 12.08 11.49 -25.32
N MET A 44 10.98 12.22 -25.51
CA MET A 44 10.77 13.53 -24.89
C MET A 44 10.57 13.40 -23.38
N ARG A 45 10.81 14.51 -22.66
CA ARG A 45 10.49 14.57 -21.23
C ARG A 45 8.98 14.71 -21.01
N PRO A 46 8.46 14.30 -19.85
CA PRO A 46 7.02 14.33 -19.57
C PRO A 46 6.33 15.68 -19.78
N LYS A 47 6.94 16.77 -19.31
CA LYS A 47 6.44 18.13 -19.53
C LYS A 47 6.36 18.50 -21.02
N ASP A 48 7.31 18.03 -21.82
CA ASP A 48 7.38 18.32 -23.25
C ASP A 48 6.24 17.61 -24.02
N TRP A 49 5.75 16.47 -23.55
CA TRP A 49 4.58 15.80 -24.12
C TRP A 49 3.33 16.67 -24.02
N ILE A 50 3.07 17.22 -22.84
CA ILE A 50 1.90 18.06 -22.57
C ILE A 50 2.01 19.38 -23.34
N ASN A 51 3.19 20.03 -23.31
CA ASN A 51 3.45 21.23 -24.10
C ASN A 51 3.21 20.99 -25.59
N LEU A 52 3.77 19.91 -26.15
CA LEU A 52 3.59 19.56 -27.55
C LEU A 52 2.12 19.32 -27.89
N ALA A 53 1.39 18.59 -27.06
CA ALA A 53 -0.04 18.34 -27.26
C ALA A 53 -0.88 19.63 -27.26
N MET A 54 -0.53 20.61 -26.41
CA MET A 54 -1.22 21.90 -26.34
C MET A 54 -0.98 22.79 -27.58
N THR A 55 0.08 22.58 -28.34
CA THR A 55 0.39 23.44 -29.51
C THR A 55 -0.59 23.29 -30.68
N SER A 56 -1.17 22.10 -30.91
CA SER A 56 -2.17 21.89 -31.97
C SER A 56 -2.87 20.53 -31.86
N LYS A 57 -4.09 20.43 -32.42
CA LYS A 57 -4.83 19.16 -32.56
C LYS A 57 -4.05 18.08 -33.32
N ARG A 58 -3.16 18.47 -34.24
CA ARG A 58 -2.31 17.52 -34.97
C ARG A 58 -1.26 16.89 -34.04
N ASN A 59 -0.60 17.71 -33.23
CA ASN A 59 0.42 17.25 -32.30
C ASN A 59 -0.20 16.44 -31.15
N GLU A 60 -1.38 16.83 -30.65
CA GLU A 60 -2.17 16.03 -29.72
C GLU A 60 -2.41 14.59 -30.24
N ARG A 61 -2.76 14.42 -31.52
CA ARG A 61 -2.93 13.09 -32.12
C ARG A 61 -1.62 12.29 -32.17
N VAL A 62 -0.50 12.95 -32.44
CA VAL A 62 0.82 12.30 -32.50
C VAL A 62 1.23 11.81 -31.11
N VAL A 63 1.05 12.65 -30.07
CA VAL A 63 1.31 12.26 -28.68
C VAL A 63 0.45 11.07 -28.27
N LYS A 64 -0.84 11.08 -28.63
CA LYS A 64 -1.75 9.95 -28.38
C LYS A 64 -1.30 8.65 -29.08
N LEU A 65 -0.78 8.74 -30.30
CA LEU A 65 -0.26 7.58 -31.04
C LEU A 65 1.02 6.99 -30.42
N ALA A 66 1.76 7.77 -29.64
CA ALA A 66 2.94 7.27 -28.94
C ALA A 66 2.61 6.31 -27.79
N ARG A 67 1.34 6.26 -27.35
CA ARG A 67 0.82 5.34 -26.32
C ARG A 67 1.71 5.31 -25.08
N ILE A 68 2.04 6.48 -24.56
CA ILE A 68 2.86 6.60 -23.37
C ILE A 68 2.13 5.96 -22.19
N THR A 69 2.73 4.92 -21.64
CA THR A 69 2.25 4.22 -20.45
C THR A 69 2.85 4.86 -19.21
N THR A 70 2.04 4.99 -18.17
CA THR A 70 2.47 5.53 -16.88
C THR A 70 1.66 4.88 -15.77
N GLU A 71 2.24 4.83 -14.57
CA GLU A 71 1.53 4.42 -13.36
C GLU A 71 0.37 5.38 -13.07
N TYR A 72 -0.39 5.04 -12.04
CA TYR A 72 -1.60 5.75 -11.66
C TYR A 72 -1.32 7.18 -11.19
N PRO A 73 -2.16 8.15 -11.59
CA PRO A 73 -2.07 9.51 -11.08
C PRO A 73 -2.71 9.61 -9.69
N CYS A 74 -2.18 10.54 -8.89
CA CYS A 74 -2.74 10.94 -7.61
C CYS A 74 -3.22 12.38 -7.68
N ILE A 75 -4.50 12.62 -7.43
CA ILE A 75 -5.06 13.98 -7.37
C ILE A 75 -5.09 14.42 -5.91
N GLN A 76 -4.48 15.56 -5.62
CA GLN A 76 -4.39 16.12 -4.28
C GLN A 76 -5.23 17.39 -4.20
N PHE A 77 -6.13 17.44 -3.24
CA PHE A 77 -6.96 18.60 -2.90
C PHE A 77 -6.57 19.09 -1.50
N CYS A 78 -5.71 20.11 -1.45
CA CYS A 78 -5.28 20.77 -0.22
C CYS A 78 -5.54 22.28 -0.34
N GLN A 79 -4.56 23.14 -0.03
CA GLN A 79 -4.72 24.58 -0.23
C GLN A 79 -5.05 24.95 -1.69
N ASP A 80 -4.56 24.13 -2.62
CA ASP A 80 -4.89 24.11 -4.05
C ASP A 80 -4.98 22.65 -4.53
N ALA A 81 -5.44 22.46 -5.78
CA ALA A 81 -5.48 21.16 -6.44
C ALA A 81 -4.23 20.91 -7.30
N CYS A 82 -3.71 19.68 -7.24
CA CYS A 82 -2.59 19.22 -8.05
C CYS A 82 -2.81 17.77 -8.52
N ILE A 83 -2.39 17.46 -9.75
CA ILE A 83 -2.30 16.07 -10.23
C ILE A 83 -0.83 15.66 -10.23
N ARG A 84 -0.51 14.67 -9.40
CA ARG A 84 0.83 14.09 -9.25
C ARG A 84 0.98 12.83 -10.08
N MET A 85 2.03 12.78 -10.89
CA MET A 85 2.40 11.63 -11.72
C MET A 85 3.79 11.12 -11.30
N SER A 86 3.82 10.27 -10.27
CA SER A 86 5.07 9.88 -9.58
C SER A 86 6.09 9.18 -10.48
N SER A 87 5.64 8.25 -11.31
CA SER A 87 6.47 7.54 -12.30
C SER A 87 7.13 8.48 -13.32
N LEU A 88 6.51 9.62 -13.58
CA LEU A 88 7.01 10.65 -14.51
C LEU A 88 7.77 11.76 -13.79
N LYS A 89 7.78 11.78 -12.46
CA LYS A 89 8.29 12.89 -11.64
C LYS A 89 7.73 14.25 -12.12
N LEU A 90 6.41 14.32 -12.29
CA LEU A 90 5.71 15.48 -12.84
C LEU A 90 4.52 15.86 -11.94
N ASP A 91 4.48 17.12 -11.51
CA ASP A 91 3.36 17.72 -10.78
C ASP A 91 2.64 18.77 -11.66
N LEU A 92 1.31 18.66 -11.74
CA LEU A 92 0.45 19.54 -12.54
C LEU A 92 -0.47 20.34 -11.61
N PHE A 93 -0.10 21.59 -11.35
CA PHE A 93 -0.82 22.47 -10.44
C PHE A 93 -1.99 23.16 -11.15
N VAL A 94 -3.19 22.93 -10.63
CA VAL A 94 -4.43 23.54 -11.11
C VAL A 94 -4.64 24.93 -10.49
N GLY A 95 -4.11 25.12 -9.28
CA GLY A 95 -4.19 26.34 -8.51
C GLY A 95 -3.02 27.30 -8.69
N SER A 96 -2.96 28.31 -7.82
CA SER A 96 -1.98 29.40 -7.91
C SER A 96 -0.73 29.12 -7.09
N SER A 97 -0.86 28.28 -6.06
CA SER A 97 0.26 27.86 -5.22
C SER A 97 0.93 26.63 -5.80
N CYS A 98 2.25 26.72 -5.95
CA CYS A 98 3.13 25.59 -6.21
C CYS A 98 4.12 25.50 -5.04
N VAL A 99 4.37 24.29 -4.56
CA VAL A 99 5.48 24.03 -3.65
C VAL A 99 6.57 23.41 -4.50
N GLU A 100 7.68 24.12 -4.68
CA GLU A 100 8.83 23.55 -5.38
C GLU A 100 9.29 22.28 -4.65
N THR A 101 9.36 21.18 -5.38
CA THR A 101 9.87 19.91 -4.90
C THR A 101 11.18 19.66 -5.60
N ASP A 102 12.22 19.33 -4.83
CA ASP A 102 13.52 19.01 -5.41
C ASP A 102 13.40 17.81 -6.36
N ASN A 103 13.80 18.02 -7.63
CA ASN A 103 13.95 17.01 -8.70
C ASN A 103 12.70 16.56 -9.48
N TRP A 104 11.60 17.32 -9.48
CA TRP A 104 10.41 17.01 -10.31
C TRP A 104 10.11 18.14 -11.30
N ASP A 105 9.63 17.77 -12.49
CA ASP A 105 9.09 18.73 -13.44
C ASP A 105 7.76 19.28 -12.93
N MET A 106 7.48 20.55 -13.25
CA MET A 106 6.26 21.23 -12.82
C MET A 106 5.59 21.95 -13.97
N MET A 107 4.26 21.92 -13.96
CA MET A 107 3.42 22.77 -14.79
C MET A 107 2.40 23.51 -13.92
N THR A 108 2.29 24.80 -14.16
CA THR A 108 1.38 25.70 -13.44
C THR A 108 0.05 25.85 -14.19
N LYS A 109 -0.91 26.47 -13.53
CA LYS A 109 -2.20 26.87 -14.14
C LYS A 109 -2.00 27.64 -15.45
N GLU A 110 -1.03 28.56 -15.49
CA GLU A 110 -0.76 29.39 -16.68
C GLU A 110 -0.19 28.58 -17.85
N ASP A 111 0.69 27.61 -17.57
CA ASP A 111 1.22 26.69 -18.58
C ASP A 111 0.08 25.89 -19.25
N MET A 112 -0.95 25.54 -18.46
CA MET A 112 -2.05 24.66 -18.86
C MET A 112 -3.37 25.39 -19.13
N LYS A 113 -3.36 26.72 -19.28
CA LYS A 113 -4.58 27.54 -19.39
C LYS A 113 -5.57 27.10 -20.47
N THR A 114 -5.07 26.50 -21.56
CA THR A 114 -5.91 26.03 -22.68
C THR A 114 -6.69 24.75 -22.36
N TRP A 115 -6.28 24.03 -21.31
CA TRP A 115 -6.90 22.76 -20.90
C TRP A 115 -7.80 22.90 -19.68
N LEU A 116 -7.68 23.98 -18.90
CA LEU A 116 -8.49 24.23 -17.72
C LEU A 116 -9.83 24.93 -18.07
N ASN A 117 -10.75 25.01 -17.11
CA ASN A 117 -11.98 25.81 -17.24
C ASN A 117 -11.70 27.30 -16.93
N GLU A 118 -12.74 28.12 -17.01
CA GLU A 118 -12.67 29.54 -16.70
C GLU A 118 -12.21 29.80 -15.24
N PRO A 119 -11.70 31.01 -14.92
CA PRO A 119 -11.08 31.30 -13.64
C PRO A 119 -11.97 31.06 -12.39
N ASN A 120 -13.29 31.08 -12.56
CA ASN A 120 -14.28 30.98 -11.47
C ASN A 120 -14.78 29.56 -11.23
N THR A 121 -14.29 28.57 -11.97
CA THR A 121 -14.69 27.17 -11.85
C THR A 121 -13.99 26.52 -10.65
N SER A 122 -14.63 25.56 -9.98
CA SER A 122 -14.07 24.99 -8.76
C SER A 122 -12.73 24.27 -9.00
N MET A 123 -11.94 24.08 -7.94
CA MET A 123 -10.69 23.33 -8.08
C MET A 123 -10.93 21.86 -8.43
N ILE A 124 -12.05 21.27 -7.97
CA ILE A 124 -12.44 19.89 -8.28
C ILE A 124 -12.79 19.76 -9.76
N GLU A 125 -13.59 20.68 -10.28
CA GLU A 125 -13.98 20.68 -11.70
C GLU A 125 -12.77 20.89 -12.62
N ASN A 126 -11.86 21.79 -12.25
CA ASN A 126 -10.64 22.01 -13.01
C ASN A 126 -9.69 20.79 -12.97
N ALA A 127 -9.52 20.17 -11.79
CA ALA A 127 -8.74 18.94 -11.66
C ALA A 127 -9.35 17.77 -12.43
N ALA A 128 -10.68 17.62 -12.37
CA ALA A 128 -11.43 16.63 -13.14
C ALA A 128 -11.22 16.80 -14.65
N LYS A 129 -11.38 18.02 -15.16
CA LYS A 129 -11.15 18.30 -16.59
C LYS A 129 -9.71 18.03 -17.02
N LEU A 130 -8.74 18.44 -16.20
CA LEU A 130 -7.34 18.16 -16.48
C LEU A 130 -7.07 16.65 -16.48
N TYR A 131 -7.62 15.91 -15.53
CA TYR A 131 -7.53 14.46 -15.47
C TYR A 131 -8.12 13.80 -16.72
N GLU A 132 -9.31 14.20 -17.17
CA GLU A 132 -9.92 13.70 -18.41
C GLU A 132 -9.05 14.00 -19.65
N LYS A 133 -8.38 15.16 -19.68
CA LYS A 133 -7.40 15.46 -20.72
C LYS A 133 -6.25 14.47 -20.66
N LEU A 134 -5.64 14.26 -19.50
CA LEU A 134 -4.52 13.33 -19.33
C LEU A 134 -4.90 11.90 -19.73
N GLN A 135 -6.11 11.43 -19.40
CA GLN A 135 -6.62 10.11 -19.81
C GLN A 135 -6.69 9.93 -21.33
N ASN A 136 -6.74 11.01 -22.12
CA ASN A 136 -6.70 10.91 -23.58
C ASN A 136 -5.29 10.71 -24.15
N PHE A 137 -4.25 11.05 -23.38
CA PHE A 137 -2.85 11.01 -23.81
C PHE A 137 -2.11 9.82 -23.22
N PHE A 138 -2.34 9.55 -21.95
CA PHE A 138 -1.66 8.52 -21.18
C PHE A 138 -2.50 7.25 -21.14
N VAL A 139 -1.81 6.13 -21.30
CA VAL A 139 -2.38 4.82 -20.99
C VAL A 139 -2.10 4.56 -19.52
N PHE A 140 -3.10 4.81 -18.67
CA PHE A 140 -3.05 4.46 -17.26
C PHE A 140 -3.39 2.98 -17.08
N GLU A 141 -2.56 2.25 -16.35
CA GLU A 141 -2.79 0.85 -15.97
C GLU A 141 -3.85 0.73 -14.87
N ARG A 142 -5.00 1.42 -15.04
CA ARG A 142 -6.05 1.64 -14.02
C ARG A 142 -5.47 2.20 -12.71
N TYR A 143 -6.32 2.41 -11.71
CA TYR A 143 -6.01 3.08 -10.44
C TYR A 143 -5.94 4.62 -10.56
N LEU A 144 -6.81 5.29 -9.82
CA LEU A 144 -6.77 6.74 -9.56
C LEU A 144 -6.75 6.87 -8.04
N GLU A 145 -5.78 7.60 -7.52
CA GLU A 145 -5.73 7.93 -6.10
C GLU A 145 -6.20 9.36 -5.89
N ILE A 146 -6.94 9.58 -4.81
CA ILE A 146 -7.40 10.91 -4.42
C ILE A 146 -7.00 11.15 -2.98
N ASN A 147 -6.30 12.26 -2.74
CA ASN A 147 -6.02 12.78 -1.41
C ASN A 147 -6.83 14.06 -1.23
N PHE A 148 -7.68 14.11 -0.21
CA PHE A 148 -8.54 15.25 0.07
C PHE A 148 -8.30 15.74 1.49
N CYS A 149 -7.94 17.01 1.63
CA CYS A 149 -7.80 17.65 2.93
C CYS A 149 -9.16 18.23 3.37
N THR A 150 -9.59 18.00 4.61
CA THR A 150 -10.84 18.55 5.14
C THR A 150 -10.68 20.00 5.60
N ASP A 151 -9.45 20.44 5.88
CA ASP A 151 -9.15 21.79 6.34
C ASP A 151 -9.36 22.88 5.25
N ILE A 152 -9.86 22.51 4.08
CA ILE A 152 -10.14 23.40 2.93
C ILE A 152 -11.64 23.51 2.60
N ALA A 153 -12.52 23.18 3.55
CA ALA A 153 -13.97 23.10 3.34
C ALA A 153 -14.61 24.34 2.68
N GLU A 154 -14.02 25.54 2.85
CA GLU A 154 -14.47 26.77 2.20
C GLU A 154 -14.25 26.80 0.67
N LYS A 155 -13.33 25.97 0.16
CA LYS A 155 -12.94 25.96 -1.27
C LYS A 155 -13.40 24.73 -2.03
N ALA A 156 -13.62 23.61 -1.34
CA ALA A 156 -14.03 22.34 -1.93
C ALA A 156 -14.72 21.49 -0.87
N THR A 157 -15.70 20.68 -1.30
CA THR A 157 -16.43 19.77 -0.39
C THR A 157 -16.29 18.32 -0.85
N ILE A 158 -16.44 17.39 0.10
CA ILE A 158 -16.44 15.96 -0.20
C ILE A 158 -17.64 15.59 -1.07
N GLY A 159 -18.80 16.24 -0.84
CA GLY A 159 -19.97 16.06 -1.68
C GLY A 159 -19.74 16.44 -3.14
N GLU A 160 -19.05 17.56 -3.40
CA GLU A 160 -18.65 17.96 -4.74
C GLU A 160 -17.71 16.93 -5.39
N LEU A 161 -16.70 16.47 -4.65
CA LEU A 161 -15.73 15.47 -5.10
C LEU A 161 -16.43 14.18 -5.53
N LEU A 162 -17.28 13.64 -4.66
CA LEU A 162 -17.96 12.36 -4.87
C LEU A 162 -19.09 12.44 -5.93
N SER A 163 -19.54 13.65 -6.26
CA SER A 163 -20.54 13.89 -7.32
C SER A 163 -19.90 14.06 -8.69
N ASN A 164 -18.59 14.28 -8.78
CA ASN A 164 -17.92 14.49 -10.05
C ASN A 164 -17.73 13.17 -10.83
N PRO A 165 -18.24 13.05 -12.08
CA PRO A 165 -18.23 11.81 -12.83
C PRO A 165 -16.81 11.36 -13.26
N ALA A 166 -15.88 12.29 -13.48
CA ALA A 166 -14.50 11.96 -13.88
C ALA A 166 -13.69 11.38 -12.72
N LEU A 167 -14.06 11.73 -11.48
CA LEU A 167 -13.34 11.35 -10.27
C LEU A 167 -13.99 10.18 -9.54
N ARG A 168 -15.15 9.70 -9.99
CA ARG A 168 -15.93 8.66 -9.31
C ARG A 168 -15.25 7.30 -9.25
N ASP A 169 -14.28 7.01 -10.13
CA ASP A 169 -13.67 5.67 -10.31
C ASP A 169 -12.29 5.58 -9.64
N TRP A 170 -12.12 6.26 -8.51
CA TRP A 170 -10.95 6.14 -7.65
C TRP A 170 -10.79 4.73 -7.07
N VAL A 171 -9.54 4.33 -6.86
CA VAL A 171 -9.19 3.08 -6.17
C VAL A 171 -8.85 3.33 -4.71
N THR A 172 -8.19 4.44 -4.41
CA THR A 172 -7.92 4.84 -3.02
C THR A 172 -8.37 6.27 -2.79
N LEU A 173 -9.14 6.49 -1.74
CA LEU A 173 -9.47 7.82 -1.22
C LEU A 173 -8.81 7.99 0.14
N SER A 174 -7.86 8.93 0.24
CA SER A 174 -7.28 9.36 1.50
C SER A 174 -7.86 10.70 1.92
N ILE A 175 -8.34 10.78 3.16
CA ILE A 175 -8.79 12.00 3.80
C ILE A 175 -7.74 12.43 4.82
N THR A 176 -7.33 13.70 4.82
CA THR A 176 -6.40 14.28 5.81
C THR A 176 -7.00 15.55 6.40
N GLY A 177 -6.49 16.02 7.54
CA GLY A 177 -6.89 17.30 8.13
C GLY A 177 -7.11 17.18 9.64
N LYS A 178 -7.69 18.20 10.27
CA LYS A 178 -7.93 18.20 11.71
C LYS A 178 -9.11 17.30 12.08
N THR A 179 -10.24 17.50 11.42
CA THR A 179 -11.50 16.80 11.70
C THR A 179 -12.22 16.44 10.40
N ILE A 180 -13.20 15.53 10.50
CA ILE A 180 -14.18 15.24 9.45
C ILE A 180 -15.56 15.13 10.09
N SER A 181 -16.62 15.58 9.42
CA SER A 181 -17.98 15.46 9.94
C SER A 181 -18.54 14.04 9.74
N SER A 182 -19.55 13.69 10.53
CA SER A 182 -20.25 12.41 10.37
C SER A 182 -20.98 12.36 9.02
N GLU A 183 -21.53 13.47 8.54
CA GLU A 183 -22.22 13.55 7.25
C GLU A 183 -21.26 13.24 6.08
N ASP A 184 -20.06 13.82 6.10
CA ASP A 184 -19.04 13.57 5.07
C ASP A 184 -18.57 12.11 5.10
N LEU A 185 -18.40 11.54 6.30
CA LEU A 185 -18.10 10.12 6.45
C LEU A 185 -19.23 9.26 5.89
N GLU A 186 -20.49 9.52 6.23
CA GLU A 186 -21.63 8.79 5.68
C GLU A 186 -21.66 8.84 4.15
N MET A 187 -21.39 10.02 3.56
CA MET A 187 -21.30 10.16 2.11
C MET A 187 -20.21 9.28 1.51
N ILE A 188 -19.03 9.20 2.15
CA ILE A 188 -17.94 8.32 1.71
C ILE A 188 -18.31 6.84 1.88
N MET A 189 -18.80 6.44 3.07
CA MET A 189 -19.09 5.05 3.39
C MET A 189 -20.23 4.46 2.56
N ASN A 190 -21.12 5.31 2.04
CA ASN A 190 -22.16 4.92 1.09
C ASN A 190 -21.64 4.71 -0.33
N LYS A 191 -20.41 5.13 -0.63
CA LYS A 191 -19.74 4.89 -1.92
C LYS A 191 -18.87 3.63 -1.84
N LEU A 192 -19.47 2.52 -2.28
CA LEU A 192 -18.90 1.20 -2.68
C LEU A 192 -17.67 0.64 -1.92
N SER A 193 -17.79 -0.64 -1.57
CA SER A 193 -16.89 -1.41 -0.69
C SER A 193 -15.61 -1.98 -1.32
N TYR A 194 -15.44 -2.07 -2.64
CA TYR A 194 -14.26 -2.75 -3.23
C TYR A 194 -13.01 -1.86 -3.37
N ARG A 195 -12.93 -0.77 -2.61
CA ARG A 195 -11.91 0.27 -2.76
C ARG A 195 -11.04 0.38 -1.51
N GLY A 196 -10.00 1.20 -1.60
CA GLY A 196 -9.14 1.58 -0.48
C GLY A 196 -9.61 2.89 0.17
N PHE A 197 -9.70 2.94 1.49
CA PHE A 197 -10.06 4.15 2.23
C PHE A 197 -9.07 4.44 3.35
N GLU A 198 -8.50 5.64 3.38
CA GLU A 198 -7.61 6.06 4.45
C GLU A 198 -8.11 7.35 5.10
N CYS A 199 -8.55 7.29 6.35
CA CYS A 199 -8.88 8.48 7.12
C CYS A 199 -7.70 8.82 8.04
N LYS A 200 -6.97 9.87 7.68
CA LYS A 200 -5.78 10.43 8.35
C LYS A 200 -6.07 11.75 9.06
N VAL A 201 -7.32 11.97 9.47
CA VAL A 201 -7.67 13.12 10.30
C VAL A 201 -7.12 12.96 11.73
N GLU A 202 -6.88 14.07 12.41
CA GLU A 202 -6.42 14.07 13.80
C GLU A 202 -7.49 13.56 14.78
N GLU A 203 -8.74 13.94 14.56
CA GLU A 203 -9.89 13.61 15.40
C GLU A 203 -11.08 13.12 14.56
N MET A 204 -11.54 11.90 14.84
CA MET A 204 -12.76 11.31 14.27
C MET A 204 -13.97 11.57 15.20
N PRO A 205 -15.20 11.66 14.66
CA PRO A 205 -16.40 11.69 15.51
C PRO A 205 -16.52 10.39 16.31
N LEU A 206 -16.50 10.49 17.64
CA LEU A 206 -16.36 9.33 18.54
C LEU A 206 -17.60 8.43 18.59
N ASP A 207 -18.77 8.98 18.26
CA ASP A 207 -20.07 8.31 18.20
C ASP A 207 -20.43 7.82 16.79
N PHE A 208 -19.54 8.02 15.81
CA PHE A 208 -19.77 7.58 14.44
C PHE A 208 -19.94 6.06 14.36
N LYS A 209 -20.95 5.62 13.61
CA LYS A 209 -21.19 4.21 13.29
C LYS A 209 -21.73 4.08 11.89
N HIS A 210 -21.19 3.14 11.13
CA HIS A 210 -21.67 2.86 9.79
C HIS A 210 -21.42 1.40 9.40
N GLU A 211 -22.43 0.74 8.82
CA GLU A 211 -22.35 -0.68 8.45
C GLU A 211 -21.27 -1.01 7.41
N ASN A 212 -20.84 0.00 6.64
CA ASN A 212 -19.83 -0.14 5.59
C ASN A 212 -18.41 0.23 6.03
N ALA A 213 -18.20 0.69 7.27
CA ALA A 213 -16.91 1.24 7.67
C ALA A 213 -15.75 0.23 7.64
N PHE A 214 -16.07 -1.07 7.67
CA PHE A 214 -15.09 -2.16 7.59
C PHE A 214 -15.24 -3.02 6.33
N LYS A 215 -15.95 -2.54 5.31
CA LYS A 215 -16.17 -3.27 4.06
C LYS A 215 -15.14 -2.93 2.96
N PHE A 216 -14.19 -2.03 3.21
CA PHE A 216 -13.15 -1.69 2.24
C PHE A 216 -12.09 -2.80 2.14
N VAL A 217 -11.49 -2.92 0.95
CA VAL A 217 -10.41 -3.88 0.72
C VAL A 217 -9.16 -3.45 1.48
N ASN A 218 -8.83 -2.17 1.42
CA ASN A 218 -7.77 -1.56 2.21
C ASN A 218 -8.38 -0.45 3.06
N GLN A 219 -8.19 -0.48 4.36
CA GLN A 219 -8.71 0.55 5.25
C GLN A 219 -7.72 0.96 6.31
N ARG A 220 -7.61 2.28 6.51
CA ARG A 220 -6.72 2.86 7.50
C ARG A 220 -7.42 3.98 8.25
N TYR A 221 -7.45 3.88 9.56
CA TYR A 221 -8.00 4.88 10.46
C TYR A 221 -6.90 5.37 11.41
N HIS A 222 -6.54 6.64 11.28
CA HIS A 222 -5.49 7.25 12.11
C HIS A 222 -6.01 7.54 13.53
N ASP A 223 -7.23 8.06 13.63
CA ASP A 223 -8.00 8.03 14.87
C ASP A 223 -9.06 6.92 14.80
N SER A 224 -8.85 5.87 15.59
CA SER A 224 -9.71 4.69 15.66
C SER A 224 -10.43 4.57 17.00
N ARG A 225 -10.47 5.64 17.82
CA ARG A 225 -11.11 5.60 19.15
C ARG A 225 -12.63 5.40 19.11
N TRP A 226 -13.26 5.73 17.99
CA TRP A 226 -14.68 5.51 17.73
C TRP A 226 -15.00 4.02 17.48
N VAL A 227 -14.02 3.24 17.00
CA VAL A 227 -14.18 1.82 16.66
C VAL A 227 -14.32 0.98 17.93
N GLN A 228 -15.34 0.12 17.95
CA GLN A 228 -15.53 -0.92 18.96
C GLN A 228 -14.98 -2.26 18.46
N ILE A 229 -14.64 -3.17 19.37
CA ILE A 229 -14.04 -4.46 18.97
C ILE A 229 -15.04 -5.30 18.16
N GLU A 230 -16.33 -5.14 18.43
CA GLU A 230 -17.43 -5.81 17.75
C GLU A 230 -17.51 -5.42 16.26
N ASP A 231 -17.12 -4.18 15.93
CA ASP A 231 -17.09 -3.70 14.55
C ASP A 231 -16.06 -4.47 13.71
N LEU A 232 -15.07 -5.11 14.34
CA LEU A 232 -14.07 -5.91 13.63
C LEU A 232 -14.56 -7.32 13.31
N TYR A 233 -15.61 -7.82 13.97
CA TYR A 233 -16.14 -9.15 13.68
C TYR A 233 -16.86 -9.26 12.33
N VAL A 234 -17.24 -8.12 11.74
CA VAL A 234 -17.90 -8.08 10.43
C VAL A 234 -16.90 -8.14 9.27
N LEU A 235 -15.59 -8.10 9.55
CA LEU A 235 -14.54 -8.15 8.55
C LEU A 235 -14.66 -9.42 7.71
N LYS A 236 -14.65 -9.24 6.40
CA LYS A 236 -14.71 -10.34 5.43
C LYS A 236 -13.94 -9.95 4.17
N ASN A 237 -12.93 -10.74 3.84
CA ASN A 237 -12.08 -10.60 2.67
C ASN A 237 -11.37 -9.23 2.57
N SER A 238 -11.05 -8.59 3.69
CA SER A 238 -10.23 -7.37 3.68
C SER A 238 -8.76 -7.73 3.38
N CYS A 239 -8.07 -6.93 2.57
CA CYS A 239 -6.63 -7.09 2.37
C CYS A 239 -5.86 -6.47 3.54
N ASN A 240 -6.13 -5.19 3.85
CA ASN A 240 -5.37 -4.44 4.85
C ASN A 240 -6.31 -3.68 5.79
N VAL A 241 -6.13 -3.84 7.10
CA VAL A 241 -6.80 -3.05 8.13
C VAL A 241 -5.79 -2.39 9.06
N THR A 242 -5.72 -1.07 9.09
CA THR A 242 -4.84 -0.33 9.99
C THR A 242 -5.66 0.51 10.97
N LEU A 243 -5.50 0.24 12.25
CA LEU A 243 -6.11 0.98 13.34
C LEU A 243 -4.99 1.58 14.19
N LEU A 244 -4.86 2.90 14.15
CA LEU A 244 -3.85 3.59 14.96
C LEU A 244 -4.45 3.98 16.29
N ARG A 245 -4.51 5.27 16.65
CA ARG A 245 -4.96 5.73 17.97
C ARG A 245 -6.30 5.11 18.36
N ASN A 246 -6.30 4.09 19.22
CA ASN A 246 -7.48 3.32 19.62
C ASN A 246 -7.60 3.20 21.15
N ASN A 247 -8.67 2.54 21.59
CA ASN A 247 -9.00 2.30 23.00
C ASN A 247 -9.13 0.80 23.35
N PHE A 248 -8.62 -0.09 22.50
CA PHE A 248 -8.77 -1.53 22.73
C PHE A 248 -8.00 -1.99 23.95
N THR A 249 -8.66 -2.78 24.79
CA THR A 249 -8.01 -3.48 25.89
C THR A 249 -7.34 -4.75 25.40
N ARG A 250 -6.39 -5.26 26.19
CA ARG A 250 -5.73 -6.54 25.91
C ARG A 250 -6.75 -7.68 25.81
N GLU A 251 -7.76 -7.67 26.66
CA GLU A 251 -8.82 -8.68 26.73
C GLU A 251 -9.69 -8.66 25.46
N GLN A 252 -10.00 -7.46 24.93
CA GLN A 252 -10.69 -7.30 23.65
C GLN A 252 -9.84 -7.83 22.48
N ILE A 253 -8.55 -7.50 22.44
CA ILE A 253 -7.64 -8.05 21.42
C ILE A 253 -7.54 -9.57 21.50
N LYS A 254 -7.43 -10.15 22.70
CA LYS A 254 -7.45 -11.60 22.89
C LYS A 254 -8.75 -12.23 22.38
N SER A 255 -9.88 -11.60 22.67
CA SER A 255 -11.20 -12.05 22.21
C SER A 255 -11.29 -12.01 20.68
N PHE A 256 -10.76 -10.96 20.06
CA PHE A 256 -10.73 -10.82 18.61
C PHE A 256 -9.85 -11.86 17.92
N VAL A 257 -8.65 -12.11 18.46
CA VAL A 257 -7.78 -13.18 17.94
C VAL A 257 -8.45 -14.56 18.09
N ASN A 258 -9.10 -14.83 19.22
CA ASN A 258 -9.89 -16.06 19.39
C ASN A 258 -11.03 -16.16 18.38
N TYR A 259 -11.71 -15.05 18.10
CA TYR A 259 -12.75 -15.01 17.06
C TYR A 259 -12.17 -15.37 15.69
N TRP A 260 -11.05 -14.77 15.29
CA TRP A 260 -10.35 -15.10 14.03
C TRP A 260 -9.99 -16.58 13.92
N VAL A 261 -9.51 -17.20 15.00
CA VAL A 261 -9.13 -18.63 15.02
C VAL A 261 -10.34 -19.53 14.75
N ASN A 262 -11.52 -19.15 15.23
CA ASN A 262 -12.75 -19.93 15.07
C ASN A 262 -13.61 -19.50 13.86
N SER A 263 -13.26 -18.39 13.20
CA SER A 263 -14.01 -17.88 12.05
C SER A 263 -13.99 -18.86 10.87
N GLU A 264 -15.13 -19.01 10.20
CA GLU A 264 -15.30 -19.80 8.97
C GLU A 264 -14.95 -19.01 7.70
N VAL A 265 -14.73 -17.69 7.83
CA VAL A 265 -14.42 -16.79 6.73
C VAL A 265 -13.03 -16.16 6.91
N ASP A 266 -12.39 -15.87 5.78
CA ASP A 266 -11.20 -15.03 5.74
C ASP A 266 -11.58 -13.61 6.14
N MET A 267 -11.15 -13.16 7.33
CA MET A 267 -11.50 -11.83 7.83
C MET A 267 -10.63 -10.75 7.19
N PHE A 268 -9.31 -10.93 7.25
CA PHE A 268 -8.32 -10.03 6.68
C PHE A 268 -7.04 -10.78 6.28
N MET A 269 -6.26 -10.26 5.33
CA MET A 269 -4.89 -10.75 5.06
C MET A 269 -3.85 -10.11 6.00
N TRP A 270 -3.99 -8.80 6.26
CA TRP A 270 -3.09 -8.08 7.13
C TRP A 270 -3.85 -7.06 7.98
N MET A 271 -3.55 -7.03 9.28
CA MET A 271 -4.10 -6.05 10.20
C MET A 271 -3.00 -5.50 11.11
N LYS A 272 -2.98 -4.18 11.29
CA LYS A 272 -2.12 -3.47 12.23
C LYS A 272 -2.96 -2.71 13.24
N ILE A 273 -2.64 -2.90 14.52
CA ILE A 273 -3.25 -2.20 15.64
C ILE A 273 -2.15 -1.53 16.45
N GLU A 274 -2.19 -0.20 16.57
CA GLU A 274 -1.27 0.53 17.45
C GLU A 274 -1.58 0.24 18.92
N MET A 275 -0.55 0.03 19.73
CA MET A 275 -0.66 -0.32 21.14
C MET A 275 -0.02 0.79 21.98
N LYS A 276 -0.81 1.50 22.80
CA LYS A 276 -0.35 2.66 23.60
C LYS A 276 0.65 2.31 24.71
N TYR A 277 0.67 1.06 25.16
CA TYR A 277 1.52 0.62 26.27
C TYR A 277 2.21 -0.66 25.87
N VAL A 278 3.53 -0.73 26.12
CA VAL A 278 4.38 -1.91 25.92
C VAL A 278 3.75 -3.07 26.68
N THR A 279 2.92 -3.81 25.98
CA THR A 279 2.33 -5.02 26.48
C THR A 279 3.43 -6.04 26.32
N ASN A 280 3.88 -6.64 27.42
CA ASN A 280 4.76 -7.80 27.35
C ASN A 280 4.07 -8.80 26.40
N PHE A 281 4.68 -9.01 25.23
CA PHE A 281 4.12 -9.84 24.16
C PHE A 281 3.77 -11.24 24.67
N GLY A 282 4.55 -11.78 25.63
CA GLY A 282 4.24 -13.02 26.31
C GLY A 282 2.88 -13.02 27.03
N ILE A 283 2.49 -11.92 27.68
CA ILE A 283 1.22 -11.78 28.41
C ILE A 283 0.04 -11.66 27.45
N LEU A 284 0.21 -10.97 26.32
CA LEU A 284 -0.80 -10.93 25.25
C LEU A 284 -1.04 -12.33 24.68
N LEU A 285 0.01 -13.14 24.60
CA LEU A 285 -0.07 -14.49 24.07
C LEU A 285 -0.51 -15.55 25.10
N ASP A 286 -0.64 -15.18 26.37
CA ASP A 286 -1.00 -16.11 27.42
C ASP A 286 -2.39 -16.73 27.18
N GLY A 287 -2.46 -18.06 27.27
CA GLY A 287 -3.65 -18.86 26.94
C GLY A 287 -3.78 -19.26 25.46
N PHE A 288 -3.00 -18.68 24.54
CA PHE A 288 -3.01 -19.13 23.14
C PHE A 288 -2.14 -20.36 22.93
N PHE A 289 -2.61 -21.22 22.02
CA PHE A 289 -1.90 -22.41 21.59
C PHE A 289 -1.27 -22.18 20.22
N GLY A 290 0.04 -22.40 20.09
CA GLY A 290 0.75 -22.12 18.85
C GLY A 290 2.26 -22.25 18.98
N LEU A 291 2.96 -21.76 17.97
CA LEU A 291 4.40 -21.84 17.82
C LEU A 291 5.05 -20.47 18.04
N ARG A 292 6.03 -20.38 18.93
CA ARG A 292 6.86 -19.18 19.11
C ARG A 292 8.11 -19.26 18.24
N CYS A 293 8.59 -18.13 17.72
CA CYS A 293 9.80 -18.11 16.90
C CYS A 293 10.92 -17.30 17.56
N LYS A 294 12.11 -17.91 17.71
CA LYS A 294 13.30 -17.21 18.25
C LYS A 294 14.07 -16.41 17.22
N LYS A 295 14.05 -16.85 15.96
CA LYS A 295 14.86 -16.27 14.87
C LYS A 295 14.54 -14.80 14.59
N LEU A 296 13.33 -14.34 14.92
CA LEU A 296 12.86 -12.97 14.72
C LEU A 296 12.53 -12.28 16.06
N ASN A 297 13.55 -12.16 16.91
CA ASN A 297 13.54 -11.37 18.16
C ASN A 297 12.51 -11.79 19.24
N ASN A 298 12.00 -13.02 19.21
CA ASN A 298 10.95 -13.54 20.12
C ASN A 298 9.61 -12.77 20.05
N MET A 299 9.41 -11.94 19.03
CA MET A 299 8.22 -11.10 18.88
C MET A 299 7.25 -11.67 17.83
N GLN A 300 7.32 -12.98 17.57
CA GLN A 300 6.44 -13.65 16.63
C GLN A 300 5.83 -14.92 17.22
N PHE A 301 4.55 -15.11 16.93
CA PHE A 301 3.77 -16.25 17.35
C PHE A 301 2.83 -16.67 16.23
N PHE A 302 2.79 -17.97 15.99
CA PHE A 302 2.09 -18.57 14.87
C PHE A 302 0.97 -19.46 15.40
N MET A 303 -0.20 -19.41 14.78
CA MET A 303 -1.35 -20.24 15.11
C MET A 303 -2.02 -20.78 13.88
N LEU A 304 -2.75 -21.88 14.07
CA LEU A 304 -3.62 -22.46 13.07
C LEU A 304 -5.08 -22.12 13.40
N SER A 305 -5.88 -21.87 12.38
CA SER A 305 -7.33 -21.80 12.51
C SER A 305 -7.90 -23.15 12.99
N LYS A 306 -8.95 -23.10 13.79
CA LYS A 306 -9.69 -24.30 14.22
C LYS A 306 -10.80 -24.71 13.26
N THR A 307 -11.18 -23.84 12.34
CA THR A 307 -12.25 -24.15 11.38
C THR A 307 -11.82 -25.25 10.43
N THR A 308 -12.75 -26.15 10.13
CA THR A 308 -12.63 -27.17 9.06
C THR A 308 -13.22 -26.68 7.74
N SER A 309 -13.69 -25.43 7.68
CA SER A 309 -14.31 -24.88 6.49
C SER A 309 -13.34 -24.84 5.33
N THR A 310 -13.71 -25.48 4.23
CA THR A 310 -12.94 -25.49 2.98
C THR A 310 -13.02 -24.16 2.22
N SER A 311 -13.88 -23.22 2.66
CA SER A 311 -14.01 -21.89 2.04
C SER A 311 -12.92 -20.91 2.47
N ARG A 312 -12.13 -21.26 3.49
CA ARG A 312 -11.11 -20.39 4.08
C ARG A 312 -9.76 -20.62 3.39
N LYS A 313 -9.23 -19.58 2.75
CA LYS A 313 -7.91 -19.62 2.12
C LYS A 313 -6.78 -19.45 3.14
N TYR A 314 -6.98 -18.60 4.15
CA TYR A 314 -5.94 -18.21 5.09
C TYR A 314 -6.11 -18.92 6.44
N THR A 315 -5.44 -20.06 6.59
CA THR A 315 -5.57 -20.93 7.76
C THR A 315 -4.50 -20.72 8.83
N MET A 316 -3.45 -19.93 8.55
CA MET A 316 -2.40 -19.59 9.52
C MET A 316 -2.46 -18.11 9.89
N LEU A 317 -2.14 -17.80 11.16
CA LEU A 317 -1.98 -16.43 11.66
C LEU A 317 -0.60 -16.25 12.28
N ALA A 318 0.13 -15.23 11.86
CA ALA A 318 1.22 -14.66 12.64
C ALA A 318 0.70 -13.48 13.41
N ILE A 319 1.07 -13.47 14.67
CA ILE A 319 0.97 -12.34 15.55
C ILE A 319 2.39 -11.86 15.77
N SER A 320 2.66 -10.60 15.45
CA SER A 320 3.93 -9.97 15.72
C SER A 320 3.77 -8.64 16.44
N TYR A 321 4.77 -8.29 17.24
CA TYR A 321 4.77 -7.03 17.98
C TYR A 321 6.05 -6.25 17.71
N ILE A 322 5.93 -5.17 16.94
CA ILE A 322 7.07 -4.35 16.49
C ILE A 322 6.66 -2.88 16.57
N TRP A 323 7.56 -2.02 17.07
CA TRP A 323 7.38 -0.56 17.14
C TRP A 323 6.02 -0.12 17.71
N ASN A 324 5.65 -0.68 18.87
CA ASN A 324 4.38 -0.39 19.56
C ASN A 324 3.14 -0.71 18.71
N SER A 325 3.25 -1.67 17.79
CA SER A 325 2.13 -2.12 16.96
C SER A 325 2.03 -3.63 16.99
N LEU A 326 0.81 -4.12 17.23
CA LEU A 326 0.44 -5.50 16.98
C LEU A 326 0.13 -5.65 15.49
N THR A 327 0.80 -6.60 14.84
CA THR A 327 0.52 -6.96 13.46
C THR A 327 0.01 -8.39 13.42
N LEU A 328 -1.13 -8.56 12.75
CA LEU A 328 -1.81 -9.83 12.52
C LEU A 328 -1.74 -10.10 11.01
N THR A 329 -1.00 -11.12 10.61
CA THR A 329 -0.88 -11.50 9.20
C THR A 329 -1.47 -12.88 9.01
N ALA A 330 -2.46 -12.99 8.13
CA ALA A 330 -3.05 -14.26 7.73
C ALA A 330 -2.44 -14.67 6.38
N TRP A 331 -2.01 -15.92 6.25
CA TRP A 331 -1.52 -16.45 4.97
C TRP A 331 -1.95 -17.91 4.76
N GLY A 332 -1.96 -18.30 3.49
CA GLY A 332 -2.38 -19.62 3.03
C GLY A 332 -1.23 -20.65 3.06
N GLU A 333 -1.53 -21.87 2.63
CA GLU A 333 -0.53 -22.95 2.52
C GLU A 333 0.57 -22.64 1.51
N ASP A 334 0.16 -22.12 0.36
CA ASP A 334 1.02 -21.91 -0.81
C ASP A 334 1.61 -20.49 -0.85
N GLU A 335 1.50 -19.75 0.25
CA GLU A 335 1.94 -18.36 0.34
C GLU A 335 3.19 -18.23 1.20
N ASN A 336 4.09 -17.35 0.74
CA ASN A 336 5.24 -16.94 1.54
C ASN A 336 4.78 -16.11 2.75
N TYR A 337 5.50 -16.26 3.87
CA TYR A 337 5.24 -15.50 5.08
C TYR A 337 5.43 -13.99 4.87
N GLU A 338 6.48 -13.59 4.15
CA GLU A 338 6.66 -12.25 3.64
C GLU A 338 6.34 -12.18 2.14
N PHE A 339 5.66 -11.11 1.73
CA PHE A 339 5.32 -10.85 0.33
C PHE A 339 6.55 -10.69 -0.58
N TYR A 340 7.68 -10.28 -0.01
CA TYR A 340 8.94 -10.21 -0.74
C TYR A 340 9.55 -11.62 -0.80
N ASP A 341 10.02 -12.01 -1.99
CA ASP A 341 10.67 -13.30 -2.23
C ASP A 341 12.10 -13.31 -1.68
N ASN A 342 12.23 -12.96 -0.40
CA ASN A 342 13.48 -13.07 0.34
C ASN A 342 13.55 -14.47 0.93
N GLU A 343 14.25 -15.35 0.21
CA GLU A 343 14.34 -16.76 0.57
C GLU A 343 14.92 -16.97 1.98
N ASP A 344 15.86 -16.13 2.42
CA ASP A 344 16.44 -16.23 3.76
C ASP A 344 15.41 -15.96 4.87
N TYR A 345 14.45 -15.06 4.62
CA TYR A 345 13.37 -14.75 5.57
C TYR A 345 12.24 -15.79 5.53
N ASN A 346 11.89 -16.30 4.34
CA ASN A 346 10.76 -17.23 4.19
C ASN A 346 11.12 -18.69 4.50
N LYS A 347 12.38 -19.11 4.26
CA LYS A 347 12.85 -20.48 4.45
C LYS A 347 12.57 -21.06 5.84
N PRO A 348 12.75 -20.34 6.96
CA PRO A 348 12.41 -20.84 8.30
C PRO A 348 10.92 -21.19 8.47
N PHE A 349 10.04 -20.59 7.68
CA PHE A 349 8.59 -20.70 7.84
C PHE A 349 7.92 -21.64 6.84
N ARG A 350 8.66 -22.21 5.87
CA ARG A 350 8.12 -23.18 4.88
C ARG A 350 7.40 -24.36 5.54
N ASN A 351 7.89 -24.83 6.68
CA ASN A 351 7.30 -25.95 7.41
C ASN A 351 6.29 -25.52 8.49
N CYS A 352 5.93 -24.23 8.58
CA CYS A 352 5.13 -23.71 9.70
C CYS A 352 3.77 -24.42 9.80
N ARG A 353 3.08 -24.64 8.67
CA ARG A 353 1.81 -25.38 8.67
C ARG A 353 1.95 -26.80 9.18
N VAL A 354 2.97 -27.52 8.72
CA VAL A 354 3.25 -28.90 9.15
C VAL A 354 3.51 -28.93 10.65
N ILE A 355 4.33 -28.00 11.16
CA ILE A 355 4.61 -27.85 12.59
C ILE A 355 3.32 -27.59 13.37
N LEU A 356 2.52 -26.62 12.95
CA LEU A 356 1.27 -26.26 13.63
C LEU A 356 0.26 -27.42 13.64
N THR A 357 0.18 -28.17 12.54
CA THR A 357 -0.68 -29.36 12.42
C THR A 357 -0.22 -30.45 13.39
N LYS A 358 1.09 -30.73 13.47
CA LYS A 358 1.64 -31.69 14.43
C LYS A 358 1.51 -31.25 15.87
N LEU A 359 1.60 -29.95 16.14
CA LEU A 359 1.29 -29.41 17.47
C LEU A 359 -0.17 -29.66 17.83
N GLN A 360 -1.10 -29.41 16.91
CA GLN A 360 -2.53 -29.67 17.12
C GLN A 360 -2.78 -31.17 17.36
N GLU A 361 -2.20 -32.06 16.56
CA GLU A 361 -2.26 -33.52 16.75
C GLU A 361 -1.74 -33.93 18.13
N LYS A 362 -0.55 -33.45 18.53
CA LYS A 362 0.01 -33.70 19.85
C LYS A 362 -0.97 -33.30 20.96
N LYS A 363 -1.60 -32.14 20.84
CA LYS A 363 -2.55 -31.64 21.84
C LYS A 363 -3.79 -32.52 21.93
N GLU A 364 -4.32 -32.97 20.80
CA GLU A 364 -5.47 -33.88 20.76
C GLU A 364 -5.14 -35.22 21.42
N LEU A 365 -3.95 -35.76 21.17
CA LEU A 365 -3.46 -36.97 21.84
C LEU A 365 -3.32 -36.78 23.36
N GLU A 366 -2.75 -35.65 23.79
CA GLU A 366 -2.63 -35.32 25.22
C GLU A 366 -4.00 -35.15 25.91
N ASP A 367 -4.99 -34.60 25.20
CA ASP A 367 -6.34 -34.44 25.72
C ASP A 367 -7.08 -35.79 25.80
N LEU A 368 -6.88 -36.69 24.84
CA LEU A 368 -7.38 -38.07 24.89
C LEU A 368 -6.72 -38.88 26.01
N GLN A 369 -5.42 -38.71 26.24
CA GLN A 369 -4.67 -39.43 27.27
C GLN A 369 -5.19 -39.12 28.68
N LYS A 370 -5.71 -37.91 28.92
CA LYS A 370 -6.30 -37.51 30.22
C LYS A 370 -7.55 -38.30 30.59
N VAL A 371 -8.28 -38.82 29.61
CA VAL A 371 -9.58 -39.49 29.79
C VAL A 371 -9.56 -40.99 29.48
N GLY A 372 -8.49 -41.49 28.86
CA GLY A 372 -8.35 -42.89 28.48
C GLY A 372 -8.10 -43.85 29.65
N SER A 373 -8.33 -45.13 29.40
CA SER A 373 -7.93 -46.25 30.27
C SER A 373 -6.41 -46.38 30.37
N GLU A 374 -5.90 -47.15 31.35
CA GLU A 374 -4.45 -47.32 31.53
C GLU A 374 -3.75 -47.94 30.31
N GLU A 375 -4.44 -48.84 29.60
CA GLU A 375 -3.93 -49.46 28.37
C GLU A 375 -3.86 -48.43 27.22
N GLU A 376 -4.91 -47.62 27.07
CA GLU A 376 -4.96 -46.54 26.05
C GLU A 376 -3.92 -45.45 26.34
N LYS A 377 -3.63 -45.15 27.60
CA LYS A 377 -2.62 -44.16 27.98
C LYS A 377 -1.22 -44.53 27.51
N ILE A 378 -0.86 -45.82 27.59
CA ILE A 378 0.45 -46.33 27.13
C ILE A 378 0.56 -46.20 25.61
N GLU A 379 -0.49 -46.55 24.86
CA GLU A 379 -0.51 -46.40 23.41
C GLU A 379 -0.42 -44.92 22.99
N LEU A 380 -1.19 -44.05 23.65
CA LEU A 380 -1.17 -42.62 23.37
C LEU A 380 0.18 -41.97 23.72
N GLU A 381 0.87 -42.44 24.76
CA GLU A 381 2.21 -41.95 25.11
C GLU A 381 3.21 -42.21 23.98
N GLY A 382 3.23 -43.42 23.41
CA GLY A 382 4.09 -43.74 22.27
C GLY A 382 3.81 -42.85 21.05
N ARG A 383 2.53 -42.61 20.74
CA ARG A 383 2.14 -41.71 19.64
C ARG A 383 2.55 -40.26 19.89
N ILE A 384 2.44 -39.77 21.13
CA ILE A 384 2.90 -38.43 21.51
C ILE A 384 4.42 -38.33 21.32
N GLU A 385 5.18 -39.35 21.71
CA GLU A 385 6.63 -39.40 21.54
C GLU A 385 7.05 -39.35 20.07
N ASP A 386 6.36 -40.08 19.19
CA ASP A 386 6.58 -40.05 17.74
C ASP A 386 6.37 -38.64 17.18
N VAL A 387 5.25 -37.99 17.51
CA VAL A 387 4.95 -36.61 17.08
C VAL A 387 6.01 -35.63 17.62
N VAL A 388 6.46 -35.81 18.86
CA VAL A 388 7.54 -34.99 19.44
C VAL A 388 8.88 -35.22 18.73
N ALA A 389 9.19 -36.45 18.32
CA ALA A 389 10.39 -36.77 17.57
C ALA A 389 10.39 -36.11 16.18
N GLU A 390 9.27 -36.14 15.47
CA GLU A 390 9.09 -35.44 14.20
C GLU A 390 9.20 -33.91 14.36
N LEU A 391 8.56 -33.35 15.40
CA LEU A 391 8.68 -31.92 15.72
C LEU A 391 10.12 -31.50 16.00
N LYS A 392 10.92 -32.36 16.66
CA LYS A 392 12.37 -32.12 16.86
C LYS A 392 13.13 -32.08 15.53
N GLN A 393 12.81 -32.96 14.58
CA GLN A 393 13.41 -32.93 13.23
C GLN A 393 13.08 -31.63 12.49
N LEU A 394 11.91 -31.04 12.79
CA LEU A 394 11.48 -29.74 12.28
C LEU A 394 12.00 -28.54 13.09
N GLN A 395 13.03 -28.74 13.93
CA GLN A 395 13.65 -27.69 14.76
C GLN A 395 12.69 -27.07 15.80
N VAL A 396 11.74 -27.86 16.32
CA VAL A 396 10.84 -27.42 17.40
C VAL A 396 11.34 -27.96 18.74
N VAL A 397 11.41 -27.07 19.74
CA VAL A 397 11.74 -27.41 21.12
C VAL A 397 10.63 -26.96 22.07
N PHE A 398 10.33 -27.78 23.07
CA PHE A 398 9.35 -27.45 24.10
C PHE A 398 10.04 -26.86 25.32
N ARG A 399 9.56 -25.71 25.80
CA ARG A 399 10.06 -25.03 27.02
C ARG A 399 8.90 -24.46 27.80
N ASN A 400 8.77 -24.82 29.08
CA ASN A 400 7.68 -24.36 29.95
C ASN A 400 6.29 -24.53 29.28
N GLY A 401 6.03 -25.69 28.70
CA GLY A 401 4.77 -25.99 27.99
C GLY A 401 4.57 -25.27 26.64
N ASN A 402 5.50 -24.42 26.21
CA ASN A 402 5.41 -23.70 24.93
C ASN A 402 6.30 -24.35 23.86
N ALA A 403 5.82 -24.40 22.62
CA ALA A 403 6.60 -24.81 21.46
C ALA A 403 7.39 -23.63 20.87
N TRP A 404 8.68 -23.86 20.56
CA TRP A 404 9.58 -22.86 20.01
C TRP A 404 10.29 -23.38 18.77
N LEU A 405 10.20 -22.63 17.67
CA LEU A 405 11.06 -22.79 16.50
C LEU A 405 12.42 -22.14 16.79
N ILE A 406 13.49 -22.94 16.75
CA ILE A 406 14.88 -22.49 16.99
C ILE A 406 15.61 -22.11 15.71
#